data_AF-A0AAD4G740-F1
#
_entry.id   AF-A0AAD4G740-F1
#
_cell.length_a   1.000
_cell.length_b   1.000
_cell.length_c   1.000
_cell.angle_alpha   90.00
_cell.angle_beta   90.00
_cell.angle_gamma   90.00
#
_symmetry.space_group_name_H-M   'P 1'
#
loop_
_entity.id
_entity.type
_entity.pdbx_description
1 polymer ?
#
loop_
_entity_poly.entity_id
_entity_poly.type
_entity_poly.pdbx_seq_one_letter_code
_entity_poly.pdbx_strand_id
1 'polypeptide(L)'
;YGFESSMKRAVQANNRKLVEDLVEDFGLCYRNNIPRSGLYENKIIQKAINISFYKNKRDEGVLYPEYFQPFPMAGVALILTVVSVQSFVSHLTQSHTNTQVEACIDEWSSGDRNDIPFNEPTFRPVYQNHLNQLRKFAALTKDHEIMPKLLSHLDNNGR
;
A
#
# COMPACT_ATOMS: atom_id res chain seq x y z
N TYR A 1 3.15 -8.87 10.07
CA TYR A 1 4.52 -8.39 10.28
C TYR A 1 5.07 -8.64 11.69
N GLY A 2 4.34 -9.31 12.60
CA GLY A 2 4.86 -9.61 13.94
C GLY A 2 4.76 -8.45 14.93
N PHE A 3 3.89 -7.48 14.68
CA PHE A 3 3.58 -6.43 15.65
C PHE A 3 2.92 -7.04 16.89
N GLU A 4 3.35 -6.59 18.06
CA GLU A 4 2.79 -7.02 19.35
C GLU A 4 2.21 -5.83 20.11
N SER A 5 1.00 -5.99 20.66
CA SER A 5 0.41 -4.96 21.53
C SER A 5 0.95 -5.11 22.95
N SER A 6 1.75 -4.15 23.39
CA SER A 6 2.28 -4.13 24.75
C SER A 6 2.72 -2.73 25.17
N MET A 7 2.50 -2.40 26.45
CA MET A 7 3.06 -1.20 27.08
C MET A 7 4.55 -1.32 27.42
N LYS A 8 5.16 -2.50 27.19
CA LYS A 8 6.59 -2.70 27.43
C LYS A 8 7.42 -1.89 26.43
N ARG A 9 8.33 -1.05 26.94
CA ARG A 9 9.22 -0.21 26.11
C ARG A 9 9.99 -1.02 25.05
N ALA A 10 10.41 -2.24 25.37
CA ALA A 10 11.11 -3.12 24.44
C ALA A 10 10.23 -3.57 23.26
N VAL A 11 8.95 -3.88 23.52
CA VAL A 11 8.00 -4.25 22.46
C VAL A 11 7.67 -3.04 21.59
N GLN A 12 7.48 -1.87 22.19
CA GLN A 12 7.29 -0.63 21.44
C GLN A 12 8.51 -0.27 20.58
N ALA A 13 9.73 -0.53 21.06
CA ALA A 13 10.96 -0.34 20.28
C ALA A 13 11.06 -1.32 19.11
N ASN A 14 10.70 -2.59 19.32
CA ASN A 14 10.64 -3.58 18.24
C ASN A 14 9.60 -3.22 17.19
N ASN A 15 8.40 -2.78 17.59
CA ASN A 15 7.38 -2.32 16.66
C ASN A 15 7.85 -1.10 15.87
N ARG A 16 8.52 -0.12 16.51
CA ARG A 16 9.12 1.02 15.78
C ARG A 16 10.14 0.58 14.75
N LYS A 17 11.05 -0.33 15.12
CA LYS A 17 12.03 -0.89 14.18
C LYS A 17 11.35 -1.63 13.03
N LEU A 18 10.30 -2.39 13.30
CA LEU A 18 9.50 -3.04 12.25
C LEU A 18 8.83 -2.02 11.33
N VAL A 19 8.34 -0.89 11.85
CA VAL A 19 7.82 0.20 11.01
C VAL A 19 8.93 0.80 10.15
N GLU A 20 10.09 1.12 10.73
CA GLU A 20 11.25 1.63 10.01
C GLU A 20 11.64 0.68 8.86
N ASP A 21 11.80 -0.62 9.15
CA ASP A 21 12.15 -1.65 8.15
C ASP A 21 11.09 -1.80 7.03
N LEU A 22 9.82 -1.49 7.32
CA LEU A 22 8.71 -1.55 6.36
C LEU A 22 8.61 -0.29 5.50
N VAL A 23 8.93 0.87 6.08
CA VAL A 23 8.94 2.17 5.40
C VAL A 23 10.17 2.31 4.52
N GLU A 24 11.33 1.85 5.01
CA GLU A 24 12.58 1.89 4.26
C GLU A 24 12.54 0.95 3.04
N ASP A 25 13.17 1.39 1.94
CA ASP A 25 13.37 0.62 0.71
C ASP A 25 12.13 -0.11 0.16
N PHE A 26 10.94 0.47 0.29
CA PHE A 26 9.70 -0.15 -0.18
C PHE A 26 9.40 -1.51 0.50
N GLY A 27 9.79 -1.71 1.76
CA GLY A 27 9.50 -2.94 2.51
C GLY A 27 8.02 -3.34 2.45
N LEU A 28 7.09 -2.38 2.55
CA LEU A 28 5.65 -2.63 2.40
C LEU A 28 5.23 -3.14 1.01
N CYS A 29 6.05 -2.96 -0.02
CA CYS A 29 5.75 -3.44 -1.36
C CYS A 29 6.07 -4.93 -1.52
N TYR A 30 6.98 -5.50 -0.72
CA TYR A 30 7.38 -6.90 -0.88
C TYR A 30 6.38 -7.86 -0.23
N ARG A 31 6.10 -8.98 -0.88
CA ARG A 31 5.33 -10.09 -0.31
C ARG A 31 6.00 -10.65 0.94
N ASN A 32 7.32 -10.86 0.87
CA ASN A 32 8.15 -11.25 2.01
C ASN A 32 9.29 -10.25 2.14
N ASN A 33 9.50 -9.70 3.34
CA ASN A 33 10.59 -8.75 3.57
C ASN A 33 11.92 -9.38 3.94
N ILE A 34 11.92 -10.63 4.43
CA ILE A 34 13.13 -11.33 4.85
C ILE A 34 13.00 -12.82 4.44
N PRO A 35 13.71 -13.27 3.39
CA PRO A 35 14.40 -12.46 2.37
C PRO A 35 13.40 -11.69 1.48
N ARG A 36 13.82 -10.52 0.97
CA ARG A 36 12.99 -9.66 0.09
C ARG A 36 12.60 -10.41 -1.18
N SER A 37 11.30 -10.65 -1.37
CA SER A 37 10.73 -11.31 -2.55
C SER A 37 9.31 -10.84 -2.85
N GLY A 38 8.91 -10.90 -4.13
CA GLY A 38 7.58 -10.49 -4.59
C GLY A 38 7.35 -8.98 -4.46
N LEU A 39 8.17 -8.17 -5.12
CA LEU A 39 8.01 -6.72 -5.12
C LEU A 39 6.67 -6.31 -5.76
N TYR A 40 5.93 -5.45 -5.07
CA TYR A 40 4.54 -5.04 -5.36
C TYR A 40 3.47 -6.13 -5.22
N GLU A 41 3.82 -7.29 -4.65
CA GLU A 41 2.89 -8.40 -4.42
C GLU A 41 2.44 -8.50 -2.96
N ASN A 42 2.61 -7.42 -2.19
CA ASN A 42 2.12 -7.38 -0.83
C ASN A 42 0.59 -7.44 -0.79
N LYS A 43 0.05 -8.24 0.13
CA LYS A 43 -1.41 -8.43 0.27
C LYS A 43 -2.16 -7.12 0.56
N ILE A 44 -1.49 -6.14 1.20
CA ILE A 44 -2.09 -4.83 1.47
C ILE A 44 -2.43 -4.08 0.18
N ILE A 45 -1.64 -4.27 -0.89
CA ILE A 45 -1.84 -3.62 -2.19
C ILE A 45 -3.13 -4.13 -2.83
N GLN A 46 -3.30 -5.46 -2.92
CA GLN A 46 -4.54 -6.05 -3.43
C GLN A 46 -5.75 -5.65 -2.59
N LYS A 47 -5.64 -5.70 -1.25
CA LYS A 47 -6.74 -5.33 -0.36
C LYS A 47 -7.16 -3.87 -0.56
N ALA A 48 -6.20 -2.95 -0.66
CA ALA A 48 -6.46 -1.54 -0.90
C ALA A 48 -7.09 -1.31 -2.30
N ILE A 49 -6.64 -2.03 -3.33
CA ILE A 49 -7.25 -2.00 -4.67
C ILE A 49 -8.70 -2.47 -4.62
N ASN A 50 -8.98 -3.60 -3.98
CA ASN A 50 -10.33 -4.16 -3.90
C ASN A 50 -11.27 -3.20 -3.16
N ILE A 51 -10.83 -2.59 -2.06
CA ILE A 51 -11.64 -1.62 -1.31
C ILE A 51 -11.88 -0.34 -2.13
N SER A 52 -10.89 0.10 -2.92
CA SER A 52 -10.94 1.40 -3.60
C SER A 52 -11.62 1.37 -4.96
N PHE A 53 -11.51 0.25 -5.69
CA PHE A 53 -11.92 0.20 -7.11
C PHE A 53 -12.89 -0.93 -7.45
N TYR A 54 -13.07 -1.92 -6.58
CA TYR A 54 -13.83 -3.13 -6.91
C TYR A 54 -14.73 -3.68 -5.79
N LYS A 55 -14.99 -2.91 -4.73
CA LYS A 55 -15.76 -3.35 -3.57
C LYS A 55 -17.22 -3.63 -3.94
N ASN A 56 -17.79 -2.83 -4.85
CA ASN A 56 -19.17 -2.94 -5.29
C ASN A 56 -19.31 -2.79 -6.81
N LYS A 57 -20.47 -3.20 -7.34
CA LYS A 57 -20.81 -3.07 -8.77
C LYS A 57 -20.83 -1.65 -9.32
N ARG A 58 -20.71 -0.64 -8.45
CA ARG A 58 -20.76 0.79 -8.79
C ARG A 58 -19.39 1.46 -8.69
N ASP A 59 -18.36 0.74 -8.30
CA ASP A 59 -17.01 1.29 -8.18
C ASP A 59 -16.38 1.40 -9.58
N GLU A 60 -15.43 2.32 -9.75
CA GLU A 60 -14.95 2.69 -11.09
C GLU A 60 -14.30 1.52 -11.83
N GLY A 61 -13.61 0.62 -11.10
CA GLY A 61 -12.98 -0.56 -11.69
C GLY A 61 -13.99 -1.58 -12.25
N VAL A 62 -15.24 -1.55 -11.76
CA VAL A 62 -16.32 -2.39 -12.28
C VAL A 62 -17.11 -1.68 -13.38
N LEU A 63 -17.35 -0.38 -13.24
CA LEU A 63 -18.14 0.39 -14.21
C LEU A 63 -17.40 0.67 -15.52
N TYR A 64 -16.07 0.81 -15.46
CA TYR A 64 -15.26 1.21 -16.61
C TYR A 64 -14.10 0.23 -16.90
N PRO A 65 -14.41 -1.05 -17.20
CA PRO A 65 -13.39 -2.08 -17.39
C PRO A 65 -12.34 -1.71 -18.46
N GLU A 66 -12.70 -0.91 -19.46
CA GLU A 66 -11.78 -0.44 -20.51
C GLU A 66 -10.58 0.37 -19.98
N TYR A 67 -10.68 0.98 -18.79
CA TYR A 67 -9.58 1.71 -18.16
C TYR A 67 -8.88 0.91 -17.06
N PHE A 68 -9.48 -0.20 -16.62
CA PHE A 68 -9.03 -0.99 -15.47
C PHE A 68 -8.64 -2.44 -15.80
N GLN A 69 -8.71 -2.86 -17.06
CA GLN A 69 -8.35 -4.22 -17.50
C GLN A 69 -7.23 -4.20 -18.55
N PRO A 70 -5.98 -4.58 -18.19
CA PRO A 70 -5.51 -4.92 -16.84
C PRO A 70 -5.43 -3.67 -15.94
N PHE A 71 -5.31 -3.88 -14.63
CA PHE A 71 -5.34 -2.78 -13.65
C PHE A 71 -4.28 -1.72 -13.98
N PRO A 72 -4.58 -0.41 -13.91
CA PRO A 72 -3.67 0.58 -14.45
C PRO A 72 -2.48 0.75 -13.50
N MET A 73 -1.26 0.84 -14.07
CA MET A 73 -0.04 1.15 -13.31
C MET A 73 -0.18 2.45 -12.49
N ALA A 74 -0.91 3.43 -13.05
CA ALA A 74 -1.23 4.67 -12.35
C ALA A 74 -2.08 4.43 -11.08
N GLY A 75 -2.99 3.45 -11.11
CA GLY A 75 -3.75 3.01 -9.94
C GLY A 75 -2.87 2.33 -8.90
N VAL A 76 -1.90 1.51 -9.33
CA VAL A 76 -0.91 0.91 -8.40
C VAL A 76 -0.09 2.00 -7.72
N ALA A 77 0.42 2.98 -8.48
CA ALA A 77 1.16 4.11 -7.91
C ALA A 77 0.32 4.90 -6.90
N LEU A 78 -0.98 5.09 -7.17
CA LEU A 78 -1.90 5.76 -6.26
C LEU A 78 -2.06 4.98 -4.95
N ILE A 79 -2.30 3.68 -5.03
CA ILE A 79 -2.43 2.80 -3.86
C ILE A 79 -1.14 2.76 -3.05
N LEU A 80 0.02 2.65 -3.70
CA LEU A 80 1.32 2.72 -3.02
C LEU A 80 1.51 4.05 -2.31
N THR A 81 1.08 5.15 -2.92
CA THR A 81 1.16 6.49 -2.29
C THR A 81 0.33 6.55 -1.02
N VAL A 82 -0.90 6.04 -1.06
CA VAL A 82 -1.78 6.01 0.11
C VAL A 82 -1.17 5.15 1.21
N VAL A 83 -0.72 3.94 0.87
CA VAL A 83 -0.11 2.99 1.82
C VAL A 83 1.20 3.52 2.40
N SER A 84 2.07 4.14 1.59
CA SER A 84 3.37 4.65 2.03
C SER A 84 3.28 5.93 2.85
N VAL A 85 2.33 6.83 2.57
CA VAL A 85 2.19 8.07 3.35
C VAL A 85 1.56 7.83 4.72
N GLN A 86 0.70 6.82 4.88
CA GLN A 86 0.19 6.43 6.20
C GLN A 86 1.31 5.98 7.14
N SER A 87 2.35 5.33 6.64
CA SER A 87 3.46 4.87 7.48
C SER A 87 4.47 5.97 7.86
N PHE A 88 4.51 7.10 7.14
CA PHE A 88 5.41 8.23 7.46
C PHE A 88 4.87 9.09 8.62
N VAL A 89 3.55 9.09 8.85
CA VAL A 89 2.91 9.91 9.90
C VAL A 89 2.97 9.23 11.28
N SER A 90 3.05 7.91 11.34
CA SER A 90 3.21 7.17 12.61
C SER A 90 4.53 7.46 13.35
N HIS A 91 5.52 8.06 12.68
CA HIS A 91 6.78 8.49 13.31
C HIS A 91 6.75 9.93 13.87
N LEU A 92 5.81 10.77 13.46
CA LEU A 92 5.78 12.20 13.85
C LEU A 92 4.69 12.54 14.85
N THR A 93 3.68 11.68 15.02
CA THR A 93 2.58 11.93 15.95
C THR A 93 2.39 10.75 16.89
N GLN A 94 2.82 10.93 18.14
CA GLN A 94 2.33 10.17 19.29
C GLN A 94 0.89 10.58 19.66
N SER A 95 0.07 10.95 18.66
CA SER A 95 -1.31 11.39 18.83
C SER A 95 -2.22 10.58 17.93
N HIS A 96 -3.14 9.87 18.57
CA HIS A 96 -4.27 9.15 18.01
C HIS A 96 -4.92 9.91 16.84
N THR A 97 -4.93 9.34 15.63
CA THR A 97 -6.03 9.53 14.66
C THR A 97 -5.98 8.46 13.57
N ASN A 98 -7.05 7.68 13.51
CA ASN A 98 -7.39 6.65 12.52
C ASN A 98 -7.32 7.14 11.05
N THR A 99 -7.11 6.22 10.10
CA THR A 99 -7.48 6.38 8.68
C THR A 99 -7.78 5.00 8.07
N GLN A 100 -8.89 4.87 7.36
CA GLN A 100 -9.54 3.61 6.93
C GLN A 100 -8.76 2.68 5.97
N VAL A 101 -7.50 2.94 5.66
CA VAL A 101 -6.70 2.02 4.85
C VAL A 101 -5.91 1.05 5.75
N GLU A 102 -5.96 1.26 7.07
CA GLU A 102 -5.35 0.39 8.08
C GLU A 102 -6.12 -0.90 8.39
N ALA A 103 -6.90 -1.42 7.45
CA ALA A 103 -7.65 -2.65 7.68
C ALA A 103 -6.78 -3.92 7.81
N CYS A 104 -5.45 -3.84 7.98
CA CYS A 104 -4.65 -5.03 8.27
C CYS A 104 -3.57 -4.89 9.35
N ILE A 105 -3.35 -3.72 9.96
CA ILE A 105 -2.30 -3.60 10.98
C ILE A 105 -2.80 -2.93 12.28
N ASP A 106 -3.77 -2.02 12.23
CA ASP A 106 -4.21 -1.25 13.41
C ASP A 106 -5.59 -1.62 13.96
N GLU A 107 -6.21 -2.70 13.49
CA GLU A 107 -7.52 -3.17 13.97
C GLU A 107 -7.51 -3.73 15.42
N TRP A 108 -6.46 -3.48 16.21
CA TRP A 108 -6.31 -4.03 17.57
C TRP A 108 -5.81 -3.06 18.64
N SER A 109 -6.04 -1.75 18.55
CA SER A 109 -5.68 -0.88 19.70
C SER A 109 -6.60 0.25 20.14
N SER A 110 -7.55 0.78 19.34
CA SER A 110 -8.12 2.08 19.78
C SER A 110 -9.54 2.49 19.37
N GLY A 111 -10.28 1.72 18.57
CA GLY A 111 -11.74 1.83 18.54
C GLY A 111 -12.40 3.16 18.12
N ASP A 112 -11.73 4.15 17.51
CA ASP A 112 -12.42 5.35 16.98
C ASP A 112 -11.76 6.06 15.77
N ARG A 113 -12.51 6.14 14.66
CA ARG A 113 -12.09 6.59 13.32
C ARG A 113 -11.93 8.12 13.17
N ASN A 114 -10.85 8.58 12.54
CA ASN A 114 -10.69 9.93 12.00
C ASN A 114 -10.39 9.84 10.50
N ASP A 115 -10.69 10.89 9.73
CA ASP A 115 -10.43 10.95 8.29
C ASP A 115 -9.31 12.00 8.04
N ILE A 116 -8.17 11.57 7.50
CA ILE A 116 -7.15 12.50 7.01
C ILE A 116 -7.56 12.99 5.61
N PRO A 117 -7.70 14.31 5.39
CA PRO A 117 -8.03 14.81 4.07
C PRO A 117 -6.85 14.61 3.11
N PHE A 118 -7.10 13.93 1.99
CA PHE A 118 -6.16 13.85 0.88
C PHE A 118 -5.84 15.26 0.36
N ASN A 119 -4.55 15.62 0.33
CA ASN A 119 -4.09 16.94 -0.12
C ASN A 119 -3.12 16.81 -1.29
N GLU A 120 -3.58 17.08 -2.51
CA GLU A 120 -2.79 16.87 -3.74
C GLU A 120 -1.34 17.40 -3.65
N PRO A 121 -1.05 18.63 -3.19
CA PRO A 121 0.31 19.15 -3.10
C PRO A 121 1.26 18.30 -2.23
N THR A 122 0.73 17.70 -1.16
CA THR A 122 1.51 16.85 -0.24
C THR A 122 1.79 15.48 -0.84
N PHE A 123 0.81 14.88 -1.51
CA PHE A 123 0.89 13.49 -1.98
C PHE A 123 1.47 13.37 -3.40
N ARG A 124 1.37 14.41 -4.23
CA ARG A 124 1.88 14.45 -5.60
C ARG A 124 3.34 14.04 -5.75
N PRO A 125 4.32 14.53 -4.95
CA PRO A 125 5.71 14.12 -5.11
C PRO A 125 5.91 12.62 -4.82
N VAL A 126 5.20 12.08 -3.83
CA VAL A 126 5.26 10.66 -3.46
C VAL A 126 4.67 9.80 -4.59
N TYR A 127 3.52 10.20 -5.12
CA TYR A 127 2.90 9.56 -6.27
C TYR A 127 3.80 9.52 -7.50
N GLN A 128 4.41 10.65 -7.84
CA GLN A 128 5.33 10.73 -8.98
C GLN A 128 6.56 9.84 -8.78
N ASN A 129 7.09 9.75 -7.56
CA ASN A 129 8.18 8.83 -7.24
C ASN A 129 7.76 7.37 -7.47
N HIS A 130 6.63 6.91 -6.91
CA HIS A 130 6.15 5.54 -7.11
C HIS A 130 5.92 5.22 -8.58
N LEU A 131 5.30 6.14 -9.33
CA LEU A 131 5.06 5.96 -10.76
C LEU A 131 6.37 5.82 -11.55
N ASN A 132 7.39 6.61 -11.22
CA ASN A 132 8.72 6.51 -11.83
C ASN A 132 9.41 5.19 -11.49
N GLN A 133 9.30 4.70 -10.25
CA GLN A 133 9.87 3.41 -9.84
C GLN A 133 9.16 2.24 -10.53
N LEU A 134 7.83 2.27 -10.65
CA LEU A 134 7.07 1.27 -11.39
C LEU A 134 7.47 1.23 -12.88
N ARG A 135 7.69 2.38 -13.51
CA ARG A 135 8.18 2.47 -14.90
C ARG A 135 9.59 1.89 -15.05
N LYS A 136 10.51 2.21 -14.13
CA LYS A 136 11.87 1.64 -14.13
C LYS A 136 11.83 0.12 -13.96
N PHE A 137 11.03 -0.37 -13.02
CA PHE A 137 10.84 -1.79 -12.79
C PHE A 137 10.25 -2.49 -14.02
N ALA A 138 9.23 -1.91 -14.65
CA ALA A 138 8.65 -2.44 -15.89
C ALA A 138 9.69 -2.51 -17.02
N ALA A 139 10.56 -1.50 -17.16
CA ALA A 139 11.63 -1.51 -18.14
C ALA A 139 12.70 -2.58 -17.86
N LEU A 140 13.11 -2.74 -16.60
CA LEU A 140 14.13 -3.73 -16.19
C LEU A 140 13.63 -5.17 -16.28
N THR A 141 12.32 -5.39 -16.11
CA THR A 141 11.69 -6.71 -16.11
C THR A 141 10.97 -7.05 -17.42
N LYS A 142 11.19 -6.23 -18.46
CA LYS A 142 10.45 -6.32 -19.73
C LYS A 142 10.51 -7.73 -20.34
N ASP A 143 11.71 -8.33 -20.37
CA ASP A 143 11.93 -9.64 -20.97
C ASP A 143 11.25 -10.80 -20.22
N HIS A 144 10.84 -10.55 -18.97
CA HIS A 144 10.13 -11.51 -18.13
C HIS A 144 8.62 -11.24 -18.06
N GLU A 145 8.16 -10.13 -18.66
CA GLU A 145 6.77 -9.66 -18.66
C GLU A 145 6.16 -9.59 -17.25
N ILE A 146 6.98 -9.25 -16.25
CA ILE A 146 6.54 -9.26 -14.84
C ILE A 146 5.46 -8.20 -14.61
N MET A 147 5.66 -6.99 -15.12
CA MET A 147 4.67 -5.91 -14.94
C MET A 147 3.31 -6.24 -15.57
N PRO A 148 3.19 -6.65 -16.85
CA PRO A 148 1.91 -7.11 -17.40
C PRO A 148 1.24 -8.20 -16.58
N LYS A 149 1.99 -9.21 -16.13
CA LYS A 149 1.45 -10.30 -15.29
C LYS A 149 0.93 -9.80 -13.95
N LEU A 150 1.65 -8.87 -13.31
CA LEU A 150 1.25 -8.25 -12.06
C LEU A 150 -0.06 -7.47 -12.23
N LEU A 151 -0.16 -6.60 -13.24
CA LEU A 151 -1.36 -5.79 -13.47
C LEU A 151 -2.59 -6.65 -13.78
N SER A 152 -2.42 -7.71 -14.59
CA SER A 152 -3.48 -8.69 -14.85
C SER A 152 -3.87 -9.46 -13.59
N HIS A 153 -2.90 -9.81 -12.73
CA HIS A 153 -3.18 -10.48 -11.46
C HIS A 153 -3.99 -9.58 -10.51
N LEU A 154 -3.66 -8.29 -10.44
CA LEU A 154 -4.37 -7.33 -9.59
C LEU A 154 -5.83 -7.15 -10.03
N ASP A 155 -6.08 -7.06 -11.34
CA ASP A 155 -7.43 -6.97 -11.91
C ASP A 155 -8.23 -8.28 -11.70
N ASN A 156 -7.63 -9.43 -11.99
CA ASN A 156 -8.30 -10.72 -11.86
C ASN A 156 -8.72 -11.04 -10.41
N ASN A 157 -7.95 -10.57 -9.42
CA ASN A 157 -8.26 -10.71 -7.99
C ASN A 157 -9.05 -9.52 -7.42
N GLY A 158 -9.47 -8.58 -8.26
CA GLY A 158 -10.36 -7.49 -7.91
C GLY A 158 -11.80 -7.93 -7.63
N ARG A 159 -12.16 -9.19 -7.90
CA ARG A 159 -13.56 -9.66 -7.92
C ARG A 159 -13.97 -10.45 -6.68
#